data_AF-A0A812E7P0-F1
#
_entry.id   AF-A0A812E7P0-F1
#
_cell.length_a   1.000
_cell.length_b   1.000
_cell.length_c   1.000
_cell.angle_alpha   90.00
_cell.angle_beta   90.00
_cell.angle_gamma   90.00
#
_symmetry.space_group_name_H-M   'P 1'
#
loop_
_entity.id
_entity.type
_entity.pdbx_description
1 polymer ?
#
loop_
_entity_poly.entity_id
_entity_poly.type
_entity_poly.pdbx_seq_one_letter_code
_entity_poly.pdbx_strand_id
1 'polypeptide(L)'
;MEQMGGTEKFQYSYSPPSTMYSEVENNSSSKLSPDGVASTKKALGPLDKRTNNKDNCFRSRLLQIRPAEELCFQIEENVKEIFSTISLSNTLNNPVAYKVKTTSPEKFRVRPSGGLVMPGSPVIVFVHIQPGFEHHIHSDKFLVRAIEVTDESKDVTEMWKTVHRESIMEHRLRCILNSEPVRSKPTSDINILTEKIEALQLANQRIESRIQQIMFLHVFFLLVVILAIASDYWHSSPSGNLDQKSKYCTQ
;
A
#
# COMPACT_ATOMS: atom_id res chain seq x y z
N MET A 1 49.33 43.26 19.99
CA MET A 1 48.83 42.16 20.84
C MET A 1 47.44 42.56 21.28
N GLU A 2 46.40 42.09 20.57
CA GLU A 2 45.01 42.30 20.98
C GLU A 2 44.41 40.93 21.30
N GLN A 3 44.02 40.76 22.56
CA GLN A 3 43.31 39.59 23.05
C GLN A 3 41.82 39.83 22.84
N MET A 4 41.15 38.99 22.04
CA MET A 4 39.70 38.86 22.06
C MET A 4 39.33 37.58 22.81
N GLY A 5 39.06 37.72 24.11
CA GLY A 5 38.46 36.69 24.94
C GLY A 5 36.95 36.92 25.04
N GLY A 6 36.16 36.15 24.30
CA GLY A 6 34.71 36.08 24.47
C GLY A 6 34.35 34.88 25.34
N THR A 7 34.03 35.11 26.61
CA THR A 7 33.46 34.10 27.52
C THR A 7 31.97 34.32 27.64
N GLU A 8 31.18 33.80 26.70
CA GLU A 8 29.72 33.71 26.88
C GLU A 8 29.26 32.25 26.77
N LYS A 9 28.67 31.76 27.86
CA LYS A 9 28.00 30.45 27.91
C LYS A 9 26.63 30.61 27.25
N PHE A 10 26.41 29.95 26.12
CA PHE A 10 25.09 29.84 25.52
C PHE A 10 24.26 28.78 26.24
N GLN A 11 23.16 29.20 26.86
CA GLN A 11 22.17 28.30 27.44
C GLN A 11 20.97 28.21 26.48
N TYR A 12 20.75 27.02 25.92
CA TYR A 12 19.56 26.74 25.10
C TYR A 12 18.42 26.29 26.01
N SER A 13 17.31 27.04 26.04
CA SER A 13 16.03 26.55 26.52
C SER A 13 15.12 26.28 25.33
N TYR A 14 14.49 25.10 25.32
CA TYR A 14 13.52 24.71 24.31
C TYR A 14 12.12 24.75 24.94
N SER A 15 11.22 25.53 24.34
CA SER A 15 9.78 25.51 24.64
C SER A 15 9.04 24.80 23.50
N PRO A 16 8.34 23.70 23.76
CA PRO A 16 7.55 23.02 22.73
C PRO A 16 6.31 23.84 22.34
N PRO A 17 5.86 23.81 21.07
CA PRO A 17 4.61 24.44 20.67
C PRO A 17 3.40 23.68 21.20
N SER A 18 2.46 24.42 21.81
CA SER A 18 1.18 23.90 22.30
C SER A 18 0.22 23.62 21.14
N THR A 19 -0.26 22.37 21.08
CA THR A 19 -1.59 21.91 20.63
C THR A 19 -2.14 22.31 19.24
N MET A 20 -2.33 21.29 18.40
CA MET A 20 -3.63 21.00 17.74
C MET A 20 -3.61 19.52 17.32
N TYR A 21 -4.02 18.63 18.24
CA TYR A 21 -4.46 17.28 17.89
C TYR A 21 -5.99 17.32 17.87
N SER A 22 -6.59 17.11 16.70
CA SER A 22 -8.01 16.78 16.58
C SER A 22 -8.15 15.27 16.78
N GLU A 23 -8.84 14.91 17.86
CA GLU A 23 -9.38 13.57 18.11
C GLU A 23 -10.25 13.13 16.93
N VAL A 24 -10.01 11.91 16.43
CA VAL A 24 -11.01 11.17 15.67
C VAL A 24 -11.33 9.93 16.49
N GLU A 25 -12.51 9.97 17.09
CA GLU A 25 -13.16 8.86 17.78
C GLU A 25 -13.25 7.64 16.85
N ASN A 26 -12.67 6.52 17.28
CA ASN A 26 -13.04 5.21 16.76
C ASN A 26 -14.02 4.58 17.75
N ASN A 27 -15.29 4.50 17.36
CA ASN A 27 -16.27 3.68 18.06
C ASN A 27 -16.65 2.45 17.23
N SER A 28 -16.78 1.33 17.95
CA SER A 28 -17.51 0.10 17.64
C SER A 28 -16.93 -0.83 16.57
N SER A 29 -16.80 -2.15 16.73
CA SER A 29 -17.06 -3.09 17.84
C SER A 29 -16.52 -4.45 17.41
N SER A 30 -15.88 -5.20 18.31
CA SER A 30 -16.14 -6.65 18.46
C SER A 30 -15.43 -7.24 19.68
N LYS A 31 -16.22 -7.32 20.75
CA LYS A 31 -16.38 -8.43 21.70
C LYS A 31 -15.12 -9.09 22.29
N LEU A 32 -14.91 -8.80 23.58
CA LEU A 32 -14.29 -9.71 24.55
C LEU A 32 -15.12 -10.98 24.75
N SER A 33 -14.45 -12.10 25.01
CA SER A 33 -14.70 -12.94 26.18
C SER A 33 -13.47 -13.80 26.52
N PRO A 34 -13.34 -14.26 27.79
CA PRO A 34 -12.09 -14.50 28.49
C PRO A 34 -11.72 -15.98 28.57
N ASP A 35 -10.46 -16.29 28.91
CA ASP A 35 -10.11 -17.24 29.98
C ASP A 35 -8.60 -17.34 30.17
N GLY A 36 -8.20 -17.71 31.39
CA GLY A 36 -6.89 -17.46 31.97
C GLY A 36 -5.83 -18.55 31.81
N VAL A 37 -4.60 -18.12 32.15
CA VAL A 37 -3.48 -18.86 32.77
C VAL A 37 -2.70 -19.85 31.88
N ALA A 38 -1.42 -19.53 31.61
CA ALA A 38 -0.23 -20.28 32.08
C ALA A 38 1.01 -20.04 31.20
N SER A 39 2.15 -19.79 31.85
CA SER A 39 3.50 -19.77 31.29
C SER A 39 3.84 -20.97 30.42
N THR A 40 4.54 -20.75 29.30
CA THR A 40 5.54 -21.71 28.80
C THR A 40 6.59 -21.04 27.93
N LYS A 41 7.85 -21.23 28.33
CA LYS A 41 9.07 -20.92 27.58
C LYS A 41 9.01 -21.59 26.20
N LYS A 42 9.36 -20.88 25.13
CA LYS A 42 9.72 -21.56 23.87
C LYS A 42 10.88 -20.88 23.17
N ALA A 43 11.83 -21.73 22.80
CA ALA A 43 13.18 -21.45 22.41
C ALA A 43 13.29 -20.71 21.06
N LEU A 44 14.39 -19.96 20.95
CA LEU A 44 14.89 -19.31 19.75
C LEU A 44 15.13 -20.36 18.65
N GLY A 45 14.27 -20.38 17.62
CA GLY A 45 14.47 -21.18 16.42
C GLY A 45 15.42 -20.50 15.43
N PRO A 46 16.05 -21.26 14.51
CA PRO A 46 16.99 -20.72 13.53
C PRO A 46 16.29 -19.80 12.51
N LEU A 47 16.99 -18.73 12.11
CA LEU A 47 16.56 -17.77 11.08
C LEU A 47 16.10 -18.46 9.79
N ASP A 48 14.79 -18.44 9.54
CA ASP A 48 14.20 -18.89 8.29
C ASP A 48 14.58 -17.94 7.15
N LYS A 49 15.39 -18.47 6.22
CA LYS A 49 15.62 -17.94 4.87
C LYS A 49 14.35 -18.11 4.02
N ARG A 50 13.28 -17.38 4.29
CA ARG A 50 12.19 -17.15 3.30
C ARG A 50 11.22 -16.05 3.74
N THR A 51 11.59 -14.79 3.54
CA THR A 51 10.57 -13.73 3.46
C THR A 51 10.42 -13.29 2.02
N ASN A 52 9.27 -13.65 1.46
CA ASN A 52 8.72 -13.08 0.23
C ASN A 52 8.96 -11.57 0.17
N ASN A 53 9.05 -11.06 -1.06
CA ASN A 53 9.11 -9.65 -1.48
C ASN A 53 7.89 -8.79 -1.04
N LYS A 54 7.38 -8.95 0.20
CA LYS A 54 6.18 -8.27 0.73
C LYS A 54 6.50 -7.07 1.62
N ASP A 55 7.68 -7.04 2.27
CA ASP A 55 7.93 -6.04 3.33
C ASP A 55 8.86 -4.89 2.90
N ASN A 56 9.45 -4.93 1.69
CA ASN A 56 10.51 -4.02 1.20
C ASN A 56 11.48 -3.59 2.32
N CYS A 57 11.95 -4.56 3.08
CA CYS A 57 12.71 -4.32 4.29
C CYS A 57 13.85 -5.31 4.48
N PHE A 58 15.05 -4.78 4.72
CA PHE A 58 16.22 -5.54 5.14
C PHE A 58 16.23 -5.66 6.66
N ARG A 59 16.42 -6.88 7.19
CA ARG A 59 16.47 -7.16 8.63
C ARG A 59 17.83 -7.76 8.98
N SER A 60 18.49 -7.18 9.99
CA SER A 60 19.77 -7.66 10.53
C SER A 60 19.71 -7.73 12.05
N ARG A 61 20.80 -8.17 12.70
CA ARG A 61 20.94 -8.18 14.16
C ARG A 61 20.89 -6.78 14.79
N LEU A 62 21.38 -5.76 14.11
CA LEU A 62 21.51 -4.41 14.68
C LEU A 62 20.33 -3.52 14.28
N LEU A 63 20.05 -3.45 12.99
CA LEU A 63 19.01 -2.59 12.43
C LEU A 63 18.09 -3.35 11.48
N GLN A 64 16.86 -2.86 11.44
CA GLN A 64 15.92 -3.06 10.35
C GLN A 64 15.94 -1.82 9.45
N ILE A 65 16.15 -1.99 8.15
CA ILE A 65 16.34 -0.92 7.16
C ILE A 65 15.22 -0.98 6.12
N ARG A 66 14.62 0.17 5.79
CA ARG A 66 13.69 0.33 4.67
C ARG A 66 14.13 1.50 3.78
N PRO A 67 14.11 1.36 2.45
CA PRO A 67 13.79 0.16 1.66
C PRO A 67 14.86 -0.95 1.80
N ALA A 68 14.57 -2.16 1.30
CA ALA A 68 15.47 -3.31 1.41
C ALA A 68 16.71 -3.18 0.53
N GLU A 69 16.54 -2.89 -0.75
CA GLU A 69 17.65 -2.91 -1.71
C GLU A 69 17.74 -1.66 -2.55
N GLU A 70 16.62 -1.00 -2.82
CA GLU A 70 16.50 -0.02 -3.88
C GLU A 70 15.92 1.29 -3.33
N LEU A 71 16.68 2.36 -3.50
CA LEU A 71 16.31 3.72 -3.13
C LEU A 71 15.77 4.41 -4.37
N CYS A 72 14.44 4.55 -4.43
CA CYS A 72 13.75 5.12 -5.57
C CYS A 72 13.69 6.65 -5.44
N PHE A 73 14.09 7.34 -6.51
CA PHE A 73 14.00 8.79 -6.66
C PHE A 73 13.00 9.09 -7.76
N GLN A 74 12.06 9.99 -7.47
CA GLN A 74 10.97 10.32 -8.36
C GLN A 74 11.18 11.72 -8.93
N ILE A 75 11.23 11.83 -10.26
CA ILE A 75 11.28 13.13 -10.93
C ILE A 75 9.86 13.58 -11.23
N GLU A 76 9.47 14.73 -10.71
CA GLU A 76 8.18 15.37 -11.01
C GLU A 76 8.41 16.76 -11.60
N GLU A 77 7.64 17.13 -12.63
CA GLU A 77 7.83 18.37 -13.41
C GLU A 77 7.71 19.68 -12.58
N ASN A 78 7.14 19.61 -11.37
CA ASN A 78 6.94 20.77 -10.48
C ASN A 78 7.67 20.68 -9.13
N VAL A 79 8.56 19.69 -8.94
CA VAL A 79 9.26 19.50 -7.68
C VAL A 79 10.68 20.08 -7.76
N LYS A 80 10.97 21.03 -6.86
CA LYS A 80 12.27 21.71 -6.79
C LYS A 80 13.38 20.82 -6.21
N GLU A 81 13.03 19.83 -5.40
CA GLU A 81 14.00 18.96 -4.73
C GLU A 81 13.60 17.49 -4.85
N ILE A 82 14.46 16.68 -5.47
CA ILE A 82 14.25 15.25 -5.62
C ILE A 82 14.95 14.53 -4.47
N PHE A 83 14.20 13.77 -3.69
CA PHE A 83 14.73 13.03 -2.56
C PHE A 83 14.11 11.66 -2.39
N SER A 84 14.80 10.83 -1.62
CA SER A 84 14.31 9.54 -1.14
C SER A 84 14.69 9.36 0.32
N THR A 85 14.13 8.35 0.98
CA THR A 85 14.31 8.15 2.43
C THR A 85 14.78 6.75 2.77
N ILE A 86 15.67 6.67 3.76
CA ILE A 86 16.10 5.42 4.39
C ILE A 86 15.62 5.46 5.84
N SER A 87 14.72 4.55 6.22
CA SER A 87 14.28 4.36 7.59
C SER A 87 15.15 3.31 8.29
N LEU A 88 15.73 3.68 9.43
CA LEU A 88 16.56 2.84 10.28
C LEU A 88 15.82 2.60 11.59
N SER A 89 15.48 1.34 11.88
CA SER A 89 14.83 0.95 13.14
C SER A 89 15.77 0.07 13.95
N ASN A 90 15.99 0.43 15.22
CA ASN A 90 16.82 -0.36 16.12
C ASN A 90 16.10 -1.65 16.53
N THR A 91 16.81 -2.78 16.45
CA THR A 91 16.31 -4.12 16.83
C THR A 91 16.85 -4.60 18.19
N LEU A 92 17.75 -3.83 18.79
CA LEU A 92 18.36 -4.08 20.08
C LEU A 92 17.78 -3.16 21.17
N ASN A 93 18.07 -3.52 22.42
CA ASN A 93 17.76 -2.70 23.60
C ASN A 93 18.87 -1.67 23.91
N ASN A 94 20.01 -1.76 23.25
CA ASN A 94 21.11 -0.80 23.37
C ASN A 94 21.07 0.19 22.19
N PRO A 95 21.57 1.43 22.35
CA PRO A 95 21.70 2.35 21.22
C PRO A 95 22.57 1.77 20.10
N VAL A 96 22.23 2.08 18.86
CA VAL A 96 23.01 1.66 17.68
C VAL A 96 23.53 2.89 16.96
N ALA A 97 24.85 3.01 16.84
CA ALA A 97 25.46 4.06 16.04
C ALA A 97 25.44 3.67 14.56
N TYR A 98 25.07 4.60 13.69
CA TYR A 98 25.03 4.38 12.25
C TYR A 98 25.80 5.44 11.47
N LYS A 99 26.24 5.07 10.27
CA LYS A 99 26.82 5.95 9.25
C LYS A 99 26.31 5.56 7.87
N VAL A 100 25.91 6.55 7.09
CA VAL A 100 25.50 6.40 5.69
C VAL A 100 26.59 6.99 4.80
N LYS A 101 27.09 6.18 3.88
CA LYS A 101 28.10 6.56 2.88
C LYS A 101 27.52 6.38 1.48
N THR A 102 28.08 7.08 0.51
CA THR A 102 27.70 6.96 -0.92
C THR A 102 28.95 6.81 -1.78
N THR A 103 28.78 6.20 -2.96
CA THR A 103 29.82 6.15 -3.99
C THR A 103 30.03 7.50 -4.68
N SER A 104 29.06 8.42 -4.61
CA SER A 104 29.07 9.73 -5.28
C SER A 104 28.66 10.87 -4.35
N PRO A 105 29.51 11.27 -3.38
CA PRO A 105 29.18 12.33 -2.42
C PRO A 105 28.94 13.70 -3.06
N GLU A 106 29.43 13.93 -4.27
CA GLU A 106 29.19 15.13 -5.07
C GLU A 106 27.76 15.26 -5.59
N LYS A 107 27.08 14.12 -5.83
CA LYS A 107 25.74 14.07 -6.41
C LYS A 107 24.62 14.04 -5.39
N PHE A 108 24.93 13.71 -4.13
CA PHE A 108 23.91 13.51 -3.10
C PHE A 108 24.19 14.31 -1.85
N ARG A 109 23.11 14.77 -1.22
CA ARG A 109 23.11 15.35 0.12
C ARG A 109 22.33 14.42 1.06
N VAL A 110 23.05 13.83 2.01
CA VAL A 110 22.48 12.89 2.99
C VAL A 110 22.31 13.58 4.34
N ARG A 111 21.09 13.57 4.90
CA ARG A 111 20.79 14.15 6.20
C ARG A 111 19.76 13.34 7.01
N PRO A 112 20.08 12.98 8.26
CA PRO A 112 21.42 12.88 8.85
C PRO A 112 22.29 11.82 8.15
N SER A 113 23.60 12.06 8.00
CA SER A 113 24.55 11.08 7.44
C SER A 113 25.10 10.09 8.47
N GLY A 114 24.86 10.33 9.76
CA GLY A 114 25.24 9.45 10.84
C GLY A 114 24.69 9.95 12.17
N GLY A 115 24.64 9.07 13.16
CA GLY A 115 24.09 9.37 14.47
C GLY A 115 23.80 8.10 15.27
N LEU A 116 22.90 8.23 16.23
CA LEU A 116 22.42 7.12 17.06
C LEU A 116 20.96 6.79 16.70
N VAL A 117 20.64 5.50 16.68
CA VAL A 117 19.27 4.99 16.63
C VAL A 117 18.94 4.42 18.02
N MET A 118 18.08 5.11 18.76
CA MET A 118 17.67 4.66 20.08
C MET A 118 16.71 3.47 19.98
N PRO A 119 16.68 2.57 20.98
CA PRO A 119 15.67 1.51 21.05
C PRO A 119 14.25 2.09 20.93
N GLY A 120 13.42 1.51 20.07
CA GLY A 120 12.04 1.96 19.85
C GLY A 120 11.87 3.29 19.11
N SER A 121 12.95 4.01 18.78
CA SER A 121 12.89 5.30 18.07
C SER A 121 13.56 5.19 16.68
N PRO A 122 12.78 5.03 15.60
CA PRO A 122 13.34 4.94 14.26
C PRO A 122 13.89 6.29 13.79
N VAL A 123 14.96 6.24 12.99
CA VAL A 123 15.57 7.40 12.37
C VAL A 123 15.29 7.40 10.88
N ILE A 124 14.87 8.55 10.34
CA ILE A 124 14.66 8.75 8.90
C ILE A 124 15.84 9.55 8.36
N VAL A 125 16.54 8.96 7.39
CA VAL A 125 17.63 9.58 6.64
C VAL A 125 17.08 10.04 5.31
N PHE A 126 17.18 11.34 5.04
CA PHE A 126 16.85 11.95 3.77
C PHE A 126 18.07 11.94 2.86
N VAL A 127 17.85 11.52 1.61
CA VAL A 127 18.86 11.52 0.56
C VAL A 127 18.32 12.40 -0.55
N HIS A 128 18.90 13.58 -0.73
CA HIS A 128 18.54 14.51 -1.79
C HIS A 128 19.54 14.39 -2.95
N ILE A 129 19.04 14.49 -4.18
CA ILE A 129 19.88 14.67 -5.36
C ILE A 129 20.32 16.14 -5.43
N GLN A 130 21.60 16.37 -5.73
CA GLN A 130 22.14 17.70 -5.98
C GLN A 130 21.71 18.17 -7.39
N PRO A 131 21.42 19.47 -7.57
CA PRO A 131 20.98 20.00 -8.85
C PRO A 131 21.93 19.66 -10.01
N GLY A 132 21.39 19.16 -11.12
CA GLY A 132 22.13 18.81 -12.34
C GLY A 132 22.62 17.36 -12.41
N PHE A 133 22.33 16.53 -11.41
CA PHE A 133 22.71 15.11 -11.38
C PHE A 133 21.52 14.14 -11.51
N GLU A 134 20.31 14.64 -11.76
CA GLU A 134 19.04 13.91 -11.71
C GLU A 134 19.06 12.64 -12.58
N HIS A 135 19.67 12.71 -13.77
CA HIS A 135 19.74 11.60 -14.72
C HIS A 135 21.03 10.75 -14.61
N HIS A 136 21.89 11.03 -13.62
CA HIS A 136 23.23 10.45 -13.49
C HIS A 136 23.42 9.59 -12.23
N ILE A 137 22.32 9.10 -11.64
CA ILE A 137 22.33 8.37 -10.36
C ILE A 137 22.24 6.84 -10.46
N HIS A 138 21.93 6.27 -11.62
CA HIS A 138 21.55 4.85 -11.76
C HIS A 138 22.62 3.83 -11.32
N SER A 139 23.90 4.20 -11.37
CA SER A 139 25.01 3.35 -10.95
C SER A 139 25.43 3.57 -9.50
N ASP A 140 24.86 4.58 -8.83
CA ASP A 140 25.27 4.99 -7.51
C ASP A 140 24.69 4.09 -6.43
N LYS A 141 25.43 3.99 -5.32
CA LYS A 141 25.12 3.09 -4.22
C LYS A 141 25.29 3.79 -2.89
N PHE A 142 24.43 3.43 -1.95
CA PHE A 142 24.54 3.83 -0.55
C PHE A 142 24.98 2.63 0.29
N LEU A 143 25.79 2.91 1.30
CA LEU A 143 26.26 1.95 2.29
C LEU A 143 25.86 2.44 3.68
N VAL A 144 24.94 1.71 4.31
CA VAL A 144 24.61 1.89 5.73
C VAL A 144 25.55 1.00 6.53
N ARG A 145 26.27 1.59 7.48
CA ARG A 145 27.07 0.86 8.47
C ARG A 145 26.48 1.08 9.85
N ALA A 146 26.49 0.05 10.69
CA ALA A 146 26.00 0.14 12.05
C ALA A 146 26.87 -0.63 13.04
N ILE A 147 26.97 -0.11 14.27
CA ILE A 147 27.61 -0.77 15.41
C ILE A 147 26.72 -0.60 16.65
N GLU A 148 26.73 -1.61 17.50
CA GLU A 148 26.08 -1.54 18.81
C GLU A 148 26.91 -0.66 19.76
N VAL A 149 26.25 0.22 20.50
CA VAL A 149 26.88 1.03 21.55
C VAL A 149 26.84 0.22 22.85
N THR A 150 27.95 -0.47 23.13
CA THR A 150 28.07 -1.33 24.32
C THR A 150 28.52 -0.58 25.57
N ASP A 151 29.08 0.61 25.40
CA ASP A 151 29.63 1.44 26.48
C ASP A 151 29.27 2.90 26.20
N GLU A 152 28.26 3.41 26.90
CA GLU A 152 27.75 4.77 26.74
C GLU A 152 28.73 5.85 27.23
N SER A 153 29.77 5.46 27.99
CA SER A 153 30.79 6.39 28.46
C SER A 153 31.85 6.73 27.40
N LYS A 154 31.96 5.90 26.34
CA LYS A 154 32.92 6.10 25.26
C LYS A 154 32.34 6.97 24.16
N ASP A 155 33.19 7.83 23.60
CA ASP A 155 32.80 8.59 22.43
C ASP A 155 32.57 7.67 21.23
N VAL A 156 31.47 7.91 20.50
CA VAL A 156 31.09 7.10 19.34
C VAL A 156 32.18 7.11 18.28
N THR A 157 32.94 8.20 18.13
CA THR A 157 34.05 8.29 17.17
C THR A 157 35.18 7.33 17.51
N GLU A 158 35.49 7.16 18.80
CA GLU A 158 36.49 6.21 19.28
C GLU A 158 36.02 4.77 19.08
N MET A 159 34.74 4.50 19.34
CA MET A 159 34.14 3.19 19.08
C MET A 159 34.28 2.77 17.62
N TRP A 160 34.05 3.68 16.67
CA TRP A 160 34.24 3.38 15.24
C TRP A 160 35.68 3.02 14.86
N LYS A 161 36.68 3.43 15.65
CA LYS A 161 38.11 3.11 15.41
C LYS A 161 38.53 1.79 16.04
N THR A 162 37.93 1.44 17.17
CA THR A 162 38.33 0.30 18.01
C THR A 162 37.49 -0.95 17.79
N VAL A 163 36.29 -0.81 17.22
CA VAL A 163 35.37 -1.93 16.95
C VAL A 163 35.95 -2.94 15.95
N HIS A 164 35.81 -4.22 16.27
CA HIS A 164 36.16 -5.33 15.37
C HIS A 164 35.32 -5.28 14.09
N ARG A 165 35.94 -5.58 12.94
CA ARG A 165 35.28 -5.46 11.62
C ARG A 165 34.08 -6.38 11.48
N GLU A 166 34.13 -7.54 12.12
CA GLU A 166 33.07 -8.56 12.13
C GLU A 166 31.83 -8.11 12.90
N SER A 167 31.99 -7.17 13.84
CA SER A 167 30.88 -6.59 14.62
C SER A 167 30.17 -5.45 13.88
N ILE A 168 30.71 -5.00 12.75
CA ILE A 168 30.13 -3.89 11.97
C ILE A 168 29.14 -4.47 10.97
N MET A 169 27.87 -4.12 11.13
CA MET A 169 26.86 -4.41 10.10
C MET A 169 27.08 -3.47 8.91
N GLU A 170 27.02 -4.04 7.71
CA GLU A 170 27.05 -3.30 6.45
C GLU A 170 25.86 -3.70 5.58
N HIS A 171 25.18 -2.71 5.01
CA HIS A 171 24.07 -2.93 4.08
C HIS A 171 24.13 -1.96 2.91
N ARG A 172 23.95 -2.47 1.69
CA ARG A 172 24.07 -1.69 0.44
C ARG A 172 22.70 -1.47 -0.18
N LEU A 173 22.42 -0.24 -0.58
CA LEU A 173 21.25 0.13 -1.38
C LEU A 173 21.72 0.65 -2.75
N ARG A 174 20.96 0.32 -3.80
CA ARG A 174 21.14 0.83 -5.17
C ARG A 174 20.18 1.98 -5.43
N CYS A 175 20.60 2.96 -6.20
CA CYS A 175 19.73 4.04 -6.64
C CYS A 175 18.89 3.61 -7.85
N ILE A 176 17.60 3.93 -7.83
CA ILE A 176 16.73 3.81 -8.99
C ILE A 176 16.10 5.17 -9.25
N LEU A 177 16.14 5.61 -10.50
CA LEU A 177 15.42 6.78 -10.95
C LEU A 177 14.13 6.33 -11.62
N ASN A 178 13.00 6.74 -11.05
CA ASN A 178 11.70 6.60 -11.65
C ASN A 178 11.40 7.91 -12.39
N SER A 179 11.60 7.88 -13.70
CA SER A 179 11.26 8.98 -14.61
C SER A 179 9.81 8.92 -15.08
N GLU A 180 9.06 7.88 -14.71
CA GLU A 180 7.63 7.92 -14.91
C GLU A 180 7.07 9.00 -13.99
N PRO A 181 6.39 10.02 -14.54
CA PRO A 181 5.64 10.90 -13.68
C PRO A 181 4.73 9.99 -12.87
N VAL A 182 4.74 10.10 -11.54
CA VAL A 182 3.54 9.74 -10.76
C VAL A 182 2.52 10.81 -11.10
N ARG A 183 2.07 10.77 -12.34
CA ARG A 183 0.67 10.87 -12.59
C ARG A 183 0.12 9.67 -11.83
N SER A 184 -0.25 9.92 -10.59
CA SER A 184 -1.55 9.43 -10.15
C SER A 184 -2.47 9.65 -11.36
N LYS A 185 -2.68 8.59 -12.14
CA LYS A 185 -3.77 8.54 -13.10
C LYS A 185 -4.87 7.74 -12.44
N PRO A 186 -5.57 8.28 -11.40
CA PRO A 186 -6.92 7.80 -11.18
C PRO A 186 -7.73 8.02 -12.47
N THR A 187 -7.37 8.96 -13.35
CA THR A 187 -8.14 9.26 -14.56
C THR A 187 -7.96 8.31 -15.75
N SER A 188 -6.78 7.74 -16.05
CA SER A 188 -6.70 6.78 -17.18
C SER A 188 -7.34 5.46 -16.84
N ASP A 189 -7.14 4.98 -15.62
CA ASP A 189 -7.75 3.74 -15.18
C ASP A 189 -9.27 3.93 -15.05
N ILE A 190 -9.74 5.07 -14.52
CA ILE A 190 -11.19 5.38 -14.54
C ILE A 190 -11.71 5.48 -15.97
N ASN A 191 -11.06 6.19 -16.89
CA ASN A 191 -11.58 6.32 -18.26
C ASN A 191 -11.62 4.97 -19.00
N ILE A 192 -10.59 4.13 -18.83
CA ILE A 192 -10.52 2.78 -19.41
C ILE A 192 -11.57 1.86 -18.77
N LEU A 193 -11.79 1.98 -17.44
CA LEU A 193 -12.83 1.24 -16.74
C LEU A 193 -14.22 1.70 -17.18
N THR A 194 -14.45 3.00 -17.34
CA THR A 194 -15.70 3.58 -17.83
C THR A 194 -15.99 3.10 -19.25
N GLU A 195 -15.01 3.13 -20.16
CA GLU A 195 -15.17 2.60 -21.53
C GLU A 195 -15.54 1.11 -21.53
N LYS A 196 -14.89 0.30 -20.68
CA LYS A 196 -15.23 -1.12 -20.54
C LYS A 196 -16.61 -1.34 -19.92
N ILE A 197 -17.01 -0.52 -18.95
CA ILE A 197 -18.35 -0.58 -18.34
C ILE A 197 -19.40 -0.25 -19.39
N GLU A 198 -19.21 0.79 -20.19
CA GLU A 198 -20.11 1.17 -21.28
C GLU A 198 -20.22 0.05 -22.33
N ALA A 199 -19.09 -0.54 -22.72
CA ALA A 199 -19.07 -1.67 -23.66
C ALA A 199 -19.80 -2.91 -23.12
N LEU A 200 -19.64 -3.24 -21.83
CA LEU A 200 -20.35 -4.32 -21.16
C LEU A 200 -21.85 -4.03 -21.03
N GLN A 201 -22.23 -2.80 -20.71
CA GLN A 201 -23.63 -2.38 -20.66
C GLN A 201 -24.30 -2.49 -22.02
N LEU A 202 -23.62 -2.09 -23.09
CA LEU A 202 -24.13 -2.22 -24.46
C LEU A 202 -24.28 -3.69 -24.87
N ALA A 203 -23.35 -4.55 -24.50
CA ALA A 203 -23.44 -5.99 -24.74
C ALA A 203 -24.63 -6.61 -23.98
N ASN A 204 -24.84 -6.24 -22.72
CA ASN A 204 -25.98 -6.70 -21.92
C ASN A 204 -27.31 -6.22 -22.51
N GLN A 205 -27.43 -4.95 -22.91
CA GLN A 205 -28.63 -4.44 -23.59
C GLN A 205 -28.94 -5.17 -24.89
N ARG A 206 -27.89 -5.54 -25.66
CA ARG A 206 -28.06 -6.34 -26.87
C ARG A 206 -28.57 -7.74 -26.54
N ILE A 207 -28.05 -8.38 -25.48
CA ILE A 207 -28.54 -9.69 -25.02
C ILE A 207 -30.00 -9.60 -24.57
N GLU A 208 -30.34 -8.61 -23.75
CA GLU A 208 -31.72 -8.37 -23.30
C GLU A 208 -32.68 -8.15 -24.47
N SER A 209 -32.26 -7.39 -25.48
CA SER A 209 -33.07 -7.17 -26.69
C SER A 209 -33.34 -8.46 -27.45
N ARG A 210 -32.35 -9.36 -27.53
CA ARG A 210 -32.52 -10.68 -28.15
C ARG A 210 -33.42 -11.59 -27.31
N ILE A 211 -33.28 -11.57 -26.00
CA ILE A 211 -34.15 -12.31 -25.08
C ILE A 211 -35.59 -11.82 -25.20
N GLN A 212 -35.82 -10.51 -25.21
CA GLN A 212 -37.14 -9.89 -25.42
C GLN A 212 -37.76 -10.30 -26.76
N GLN A 213 -36.97 -10.28 -27.85
CA GLN A 213 -37.44 -10.77 -29.15
C GLN A 213 -37.86 -12.24 -29.10
N ILE A 214 -37.06 -13.10 -28.47
CA ILE A 214 -37.36 -14.53 -28.33
C ILE A 214 -38.60 -14.76 -27.46
N MET A 215 -38.74 -14.01 -26.35
CA MET A 215 -39.92 -14.07 -25.50
C MET A 215 -41.17 -13.61 -26.25
N PHE A 216 -41.10 -12.53 -27.01
CA PHE A 216 -42.23 -12.05 -27.82
C PHE A 216 -42.66 -13.09 -28.86
N LEU A 217 -41.70 -13.70 -29.56
CA LEU A 217 -41.97 -14.79 -30.51
C LEU A 217 -42.61 -16.00 -29.83
N HIS A 218 -42.15 -16.39 -28.63
CA HIS A 218 -42.76 -17.47 -27.86
C HIS A 218 -44.19 -17.15 -27.44
N VAL A 219 -44.44 -15.96 -26.91
CA VAL A 219 -45.78 -15.52 -26.50
C VAL A 219 -46.72 -15.46 -27.69
N PHE A 220 -46.25 -14.95 -28.83
CA PHE A 220 -47.01 -14.91 -30.07
C PHE A 220 -47.37 -16.32 -30.56
N PHE A 221 -46.42 -17.25 -30.56
CA PHE A 221 -46.66 -18.64 -30.92
C PHE A 221 -47.71 -19.30 -30.01
N LEU A 222 -47.60 -19.12 -28.69
CA LEU A 222 -48.59 -19.62 -27.73
C LEU A 222 -49.99 -19.03 -27.98
N LEU A 223 -50.09 -17.74 -28.30
CA LEU A 223 -51.35 -17.10 -28.66
C LEU A 223 -51.97 -17.72 -29.92
N VAL A 224 -51.19 -17.96 -30.96
CA VAL A 224 -51.66 -18.62 -32.19
C VAL A 224 -52.18 -20.03 -31.91
N VAL A 225 -51.46 -20.79 -31.09
CA VAL A 225 -51.89 -22.15 -30.68
C VAL A 225 -53.21 -22.10 -29.90
N ILE A 226 -53.36 -21.16 -28.95
CA ILE A 226 -54.61 -21.00 -28.19
C ILE A 226 -55.78 -20.63 -29.11
N LEU A 227 -55.56 -19.72 -30.06
CA LEU A 227 -56.59 -19.32 -31.03
C LEU A 227 -57.00 -20.48 -31.95
N ALA A 228 -56.05 -21.29 -32.41
CA ALA A 228 -56.33 -22.48 -33.22
C ALA A 228 -57.16 -23.51 -32.44
N ILE A 229 -56.78 -23.78 -31.19
CA ILE A 229 -57.54 -24.64 -30.29
C ILE A 229 -58.97 -24.09 -30.09
N ALA A 230 -59.11 -22.79 -29.82
CA ALA A 230 -60.42 -22.15 -29.66
C ALA A 230 -61.28 -22.23 -30.94
N SER A 231 -60.68 -22.06 -32.13
CA SER A 231 -61.40 -22.19 -33.40
C SER A 231 -61.87 -23.62 -33.66
N ASP A 232 -61.05 -24.61 -33.29
CA ASP A 232 -61.39 -26.03 -33.40
C ASP A 232 -62.50 -26.40 -32.41
N TYR A 233 -62.46 -25.89 -31.17
CA TYR A 233 -63.54 -26.03 -30.19
C TYR A 233 -64.83 -25.35 -30.65
N TRP A 234 -64.73 -24.17 -31.27
CA TRP A 234 -65.89 -23.45 -31.79
C TRP A 234 -66.54 -24.21 -32.95
N HIS A 235 -65.75 -24.76 -33.88
CA HIS A 235 -66.26 -25.56 -35.00
C HIS A 235 -66.75 -26.95 -34.57
N SER A 236 -66.14 -27.54 -33.55
CA SER A 236 -66.54 -28.84 -33.02
C SER A 236 -67.70 -28.76 -32.03
N SER A 237 -68.11 -27.55 -31.63
CA SER A 237 -69.27 -27.35 -30.75
C SER A 237 -70.52 -27.81 -31.48
N PRO A 238 -71.12 -28.96 -31.10
CA PRO A 238 -72.30 -29.46 -31.77
C PRO A 238 -73.42 -28.48 -31.46
N SER A 239 -74.17 -28.08 -32.48
CA SER A 239 -75.44 -27.37 -32.31
C SER A 239 -76.34 -28.23 -31.42
N GLY A 240 -76.33 -27.94 -30.13
CA GLY A 240 -77.16 -28.59 -29.12
C GLY A 240 -78.61 -28.30 -29.45
N ASN A 241 -79.24 -29.30 -30.06
CA ASN A 241 -80.66 -29.41 -30.26
C ASN A 241 -81.37 -29.32 -28.89
N LEU A 242 -81.97 -28.17 -28.60
CA LEU A 242 -82.96 -27.99 -27.54
C LEU A 242 -84.34 -27.88 -28.21
N ASP A 243 -84.75 -28.94 -28.90
CA ASP A 243 -86.16 -29.21 -29.16
C ASP A 243 -86.62 -30.37 -28.26
N GLN A 244 -87.87 -30.28 -27.79
CA GLN A 244 -88.61 -31.24 -26.94
C GLN A 244 -88.46 -31.15 -25.41
N LYS A 245 -89.10 -30.14 -24.80
CA LYS A 245 -89.83 -30.36 -23.52
C LYS A 245 -90.96 -29.37 -23.24
N SER A 246 -91.96 -29.26 -24.12
CA SER A 246 -93.35 -28.93 -23.72
C SER A 246 -94.34 -29.16 -24.88
N LYS A 247 -94.59 -30.44 -25.20
CA LYS A 247 -95.75 -30.86 -26.01
C LYS A 247 -96.35 -32.12 -25.40
N TYR A 248 -96.78 -32.05 -24.13
CA TYR A 248 -97.79 -32.95 -23.56
C TYR A 248 -98.47 -32.24 -22.38
N CYS A 249 -99.49 -31.43 -22.68
CA CYS A 249 -100.68 -31.33 -21.83
C CYS A 249 -101.79 -30.66 -22.65
N THR A 250 -102.73 -31.49 -23.11
CA THR A 250 -104.05 -31.05 -23.58
C THR A 250 -105.05 -31.93 -22.84
N GLN A 251 -105.82 -31.34 -21.94
CA GLN A 251 -107.26 -31.55 -21.86
C GLN A 251 -107.90 -30.37 -21.13
#